data_AF-A0A1M6G7A5-F1
#
_entry.id   AF-A0A1M6G7A5-F1
#
_cell.length_a   1.000
_cell.length_b   1.000
_cell.length_c   1.000
_cell.angle_alpha   90.00
_cell.angle_beta   90.00
_cell.angle_gamma   90.00
#
_symmetry.space_group_name_H-M   'P 1'
#
loop_
_entity.id
_entity.type
_entity.pdbx_description
1 polymer ?
#
loop_
_entity_poly.entity_id
_entity_poly.type
_entity_poly.pdbx_seq_one_letter_code
_entity_poly.pdbx_strand_id
1 'polypeptide(L)'
;MCRYIFLPCVLFCLAVSLKTTAQTNNDTVVVAKHEIVNRTILEQFEPGMILSKETRIRLKKDRISEAKRRRVFLDSLSISDRKRKKLLRDLTKKPFSNRLLNNLAKTSFKDSEN
;
A
#
# COMPACT_ATOMS: atom_id res chain seq x y z
N MET A 1 -44.83 20.03 70.39
CA MET A 1 -44.27 21.24 69.74
C MET A 1 -42.75 21.04 69.71
N CYS A 2 -42.01 20.72 68.65
CA CYS A 2 -42.10 20.94 67.21
C CYS A 2 -41.40 19.76 66.50
N ARG A 3 -42.13 18.88 65.79
CA ARG A 3 -41.57 17.72 65.05
C ARG A 3 -41.73 17.84 63.52
N TYR A 4 -42.12 19.00 63.01
CA TYR A 4 -42.59 19.16 61.61
C TYR A 4 -41.89 20.27 60.81
N ILE A 5 -40.64 20.62 61.11
CA ILE A 5 -39.91 21.66 60.35
C ILE A 5 -38.81 21.05 59.45
N PHE A 6 -38.36 19.82 59.68
CA PHE A 6 -37.32 19.18 58.87
C PHE A 6 -37.81 18.40 57.64
N LEU A 7 -39.11 18.07 57.55
CA LEU A 7 -39.67 17.28 56.46
C LEU A 7 -39.76 18.00 55.09
N PRO A 8 -40.07 19.32 54.97
CA PRO A 8 -40.19 19.96 53.67
C PRO A 8 -38.84 20.26 52.99
N CYS A 9 -37.73 20.27 53.75
CA CYS A 9 -36.40 20.57 53.21
C CYS A 9 -35.79 19.37 52.46
N VAL A 10 -36.06 18.14 52.93
CA VAL A 10 -35.57 16.91 52.28
C VAL A 10 -36.36 16.59 51.01
N LEU A 11 -37.65 16.94 50.97
CA LEU A 11 -38.49 16.79 49.78
C LEU A 11 -38.15 17.79 48.66
N PHE A 12 -37.66 18.98 49.00
CA PHE A 12 -37.27 19.98 48.00
C PHE A 12 -35.94 19.63 47.30
N CYS A 13 -34.99 18.99 48.00
CA CYS A 13 -33.71 18.57 47.40
C CYS A 13 -33.85 17.42 46.39
N LEU A 14 -34.85 16.54 46.52
CA LEU A 14 -35.08 15.44 45.58
C LEU A 14 -35.71 15.89 44.24
N ALA A 15 -36.36 17.06 44.19
CA ALA A 15 -37.01 17.57 42.98
C ALA A 15 -36.05 18.29 42.01
N VAL A 16 -34.87 18.74 42.48
CA VAL A 16 -33.92 19.53 41.68
C VAL A 16 -32.96 18.66 40.86
N SER A 17 -32.91 17.35 41.08
CA SER A 17 -31.99 16.46 40.36
C SER A 17 -32.48 15.96 39.00
N LEU A 18 -33.64 16.41 38.50
CA LEU A 18 -34.13 15.97 37.17
C LEU A 18 -33.75 16.95 36.04
N LYS A 19 -32.65 16.58 35.36
CA LYS A 19 -32.37 16.71 33.91
C LYS A 19 -32.02 18.10 33.36
N THR A 20 -30.75 18.46 33.46
CA THR A 20 -30.06 19.16 32.37
C THR A 20 -29.49 18.14 31.39
N THR A 21 -30.26 17.71 30.40
CA THR A 21 -29.68 17.06 29.21
C THR A 21 -29.16 18.15 28.29
N ALA A 22 -27.84 18.26 28.17
CA ALA A 22 -27.24 19.06 27.11
C ALA A 22 -27.74 18.54 25.76
N GLN A 23 -28.51 19.35 25.03
CA GLN A 23 -28.72 19.11 23.61
C GLN A 23 -27.39 19.38 22.91
N THR A 24 -26.57 18.33 22.72
CA THR A 24 -25.62 18.37 21.62
C THR A 24 -26.48 18.24 20.38
N ASN A 25 -26.66 19.34 19.65
CA ASN A 25 -27.06 19.25 18.25
C ASN A 25 -25.96 18.43 17.59
N ASN A 26 -26.18 17.11 17.53
CA ASN A 26 -25.45 16.23 16.65
C ASN A 26 -25.99 16.52 15.26
N ASP A 27 -25.74 17.73 14.78
CA ASP A 27 -25.69 18.00 13.36
C ASP A 27 -24.46 17.22 12.90
N THR A 28 -24.64 15.91 12.73
CA THR A 28 -23.74 15.09 11.96
C THR A 28 -23.78 15.71 10.59
N VAL A 29 -22.88 16.65 10.33
CA VAL A 29 -22.58 17.11 8.99
C VAL A 29 -22.29 15.82 8.24
N VAL A 30 -23.26 15.40 7.43
CA VAL A 30 -23.11 14.28 6.52
C VAL A 30 -22.12 14.78 5.49
N VAL A 31 -20.84 14.75 5.83
CA VAL A 31 -19.76 14.96 4.89
C VAL A 31 -19.91 13.80 3.92
N ALA A 32 -20.48 14.11 2.75
CA ALA A 32 -20.59 13.16 1.67
C ALA A 32 -19.21 12.50 1.52
N LYS A 33 -19.14 11.17 1.65
CA LYS A 33 -17.90 10.41 1.44
C LYS A 33 -17.48 10.64 -0.01
N HIS A 34 -16.69 11.67 -0.24
CA HIS A 34 -16.06 11.89 -1.53
C HIS A 34 -14.91 10.89 -1.63
N GLU A 35 -14.98 10.03 -2.64
CA GLU A 35 -13.91 9.09 -2.91
C GLU A 35 -12.71 9.87 -3.44
N ILE A 36 -11.70 10.07 -2.60
CA ILE A 36 -10.47 10.78 -2.97
C ILE A 36 -9.68 9.88 -3.92
N VAL A 37 -9.80 10.13 -5.22
CA VAL A 37 -9.02 9.44 -6.24
C VAL A 37 -7.64 10.06 -6.33
N ASN A 38 -6.65 9.40 -5.73
CA ASN A 38 -5.25 9.83 -5.82
C ASN A 38 -4.73 9.69 -7.26
N ARG A 39 -4.48 10.83 -7.93
CA ARG A 39 -3.88 10.93 -9.27
C ARG A 39 -2.48 11.53 -9.17
N THR A 40 -1.57 11.08 -10.02
CA THR A 40 -0.27 11.75 -10.15
C THR A 40 -0.43 13.09 -10.88
N ILE A 41 0.52 14.02 -10.72
CA ILE A 41 0.46 15.34 -11.36
C ILE A 41 0.30 15.20 -12.89
N LEU A 42 1.09 14.32 -13.51
CA LEU A 42 1.04 14.09 -14.96
C LEU A 42 -0.32 13.51 -15.42
N GLU A 43 -0.96 12.67 -14.61
CA GLU A 43 -2.30 12.12 -14.92
C GLU A 43 -3.40 13.19 -14.93
N GLN A 44 -3.15 14.36 -14.32
CA GLN A 44 -4.09 15.48 -14.35
C GLN A 44 -4.04 16.21 -15.70
N PHE A 45 -2.87 16.21 -16.37
CA PHE A 45 -2.66 16.92 -17.63
C PHE A 45 -2.81 16.03 -18.86
N GLU A 46 -2.32 14.78 -18.81
CA GLU A 46 -2.34 13.86 -19.96
C GLU A 46 -2.72 12.41 -19.58
N PRO A 47 -3.98 12.15 -19.20
CA PRO A 47 -4.41 10.82 -18.75
C PRO A 47 -4.32 9.73 -19.83
N GLY A 48 -4.43 10.09 -21.12
CA GLY A 48 -4.38 9.13 -22.24
C GLY A 48 -2.97 8.62 -22.59
N MET A 49 -1.92 9.34 -22.19
CA MET A 49 -0.53 8.97 -22.46
C MET A 49 0.09 8.16 -21.31
N ILE A 50 -0.58 8.11 -20.15
CA ILE A 50 -0.05 7.51 -18.94
C ILE A 50 -0.73 6.18 -18.66
N LEU A 51 0.08 5.19 -18.29
CA LEU A 51 -0.42 3.89 -17.88
C LEU A 51 -1.28 3.99 -16.62
N SER A 52 -2.42 3.29 -16.63
CA SER A 52 -3.30 3.20 -15.47
C SER A 52 -2.55 2.72 -14.22
N LYS A 53 -3.04 3.11 -13.04
CA LYS A 53 -2.43 2.69 -11.76
C LYS A 53 -2.30 1.16 -11.66
N GLU A 54 -3.33 0.44 -12.07
CA GLU A 54 -3.37 -1.03 -12.03
C GLU A 54 -2.32 -1.65 -12.96
N THR A 55 -2.22 -1.16 -14.19
CA THR A 55 -1.22 -1.65 -15.14
C THR A 55 0.21 -1.38 -14.64
N ARG A 56 0.47 -0.21 -14.05
CA ARG A 56 1.78 0.09 -13.42
C ARG A 56 2.10 -0.87 -12.27
N ILE A 57 1.13 -1.18 -11.41
CA ILE A 57 1.31 -2.15 -10.32
C ILE A 57 1.61 -3.54 -10.89
N ARG A 58 0.86 -3.97 -11.91
CA ARG A 58 1.07 -5.26 -12.59
C ARG A 58 2.48 -5.34 -13.17
N LEU A 59 2.88 -4.37 -13.99
CA LEU A 59 4.22 -4.32 -14.59
C LEU A 59 5.33 -4.34 -13.53
N LYS A 60 5.13 -3.66 -12.39
CA LYS A 60 6.10 -3.68 -11.30
C LYS A 60 6.20 -5.06 -10.66
N LYS A 61 5.07 -5.76 -10.45
CA LYS A 61 5.04 -7.15 -9.94
C LYS A 61 5.70 -8.12 -10.92
N ASP A 62 5.37 -7.99 -12.20
CA ASP A 62 5.93 -8.81 -13.27
C ASP A 62 7.45 -8.69 -13.30
N ARG A 63 7.98 -7.46 -13.29
CA ARG A 63 9.42 -7.18 -13.21
C ARG A 63 10.08 -7.84 -11.99
N ILE A 64 9.45 -7.79 -10.81
CA ILE A 64 9.99 -8.43 -9.60
C ILE A 64 10.00 -9.95 -9.76
N SER A 65 8.92 -10.53 -10.27
CA SER A 65 8.81 -11.98 -10.48
C SER A 65 9.85 -12.49 -11.48
N GLU A 66 10.05 -11.74 -12.57
CA GLU A 66 11.03 -12.07 -13.59
C GLU A 66 12.46 -11.95 -13.05
N ALA A 67 12.76 -10.91 -12.27
CA ALA A 67 14.05 -10.76 -11.62
C ALA A 67 14.35 -11.93 -10.66
N LYS A 68 13.34 -12.42 -9.92
CA LYS A 68 13.49 -13.61 -9.07
C LYS A 68 13.80 -14.86 -9.89
N ARG A 69 13.07 -15.11 -10.98
CA ARG A 69 13.31 -16.24 -11.88
C ARG A 69 14.73 -16.20 -12.46
N ARG A 70 15.15 -15.04 -12.97
CA ARG A 70 16.49 -14.84 -13.52
C ARG A 70 17.59 -15.03 -12.47
N ARG A 71 17.35 -14.65 -11.21
CA ARG A 71 18.31 -14.89 -10.12
C ARG A 71 18.52 -16.39 -9.89
N VAL A 72 17.43 -17.15 -9.75
CA VAL A 72 17.50 -18.61 -9.57
C VAL A 72 18.24 -19.27 -10.74
N PHE A 73 17.94 -18.85 -11.96
CA PHE A 73 18.64 -19.32 -13.15
C PHE A 73 20.14 -18.99 -13.15
N LEU A 74 20.53 -17.78 -12.74
CA LEU A 74 21.95 -17.42 -12.61
C LEU A 74 22.67 -18.25 -11.54
N ASP A 75 21.96 -18.68 -10.50
CA ASP A 75 22.50 -19.50 -9.42
C ASP A 75 22.67 -20.97 -9.84
N SER A 76 21.86 -21.47 -10.78
CA SER A 76 21.99 -22.83 -11.33
C SER A 76 23.07 -22.97 -12.41
N LEU A 77 23.54 -21.85 -13.00
CA LEU A 77 24.56 -21.88 -14.04
C LEU A 77 25.96 -22.26 -13.50
N SER A 78 26.64 -23.16 -14.21
CA SER A 78 28.04 -23.54 -13.99
C SER A 78 29.01 -22.45 -14.52
N ILE A 79 28.96 -21.27 -13.92
CA ILE A 79 29.83 -20.13 -14.23
C ILE A 79 30.72 -19.79 -13.04
N SER A 80 31.86 -19.15 -13.30
CA SER A 80 32.75 -18.69 -12.23
C SER A 80 32.06 -17.68 -11.30
N ASP A 81 32.41 -17.72 -10.01
CA ASP A 81 31.79 -16.87 -8.97
C ASP A 81 31.91 -15.38 -9.28
N ARG A 82 33.06 -14.97 -9.82
CA ARG A 82 33.29 -13.58 -10.25
C ARG A 82 32.26 -13.16 -11.31
N LYS A 83 31.98 -14.04 -12.28
CA LYS A 83 31.00 -13.79 -13.34
C LYS A 83 29.59 -13.78 -12.77
N ARG A 84 29.25 -14.73 -11.90
CA ARG A 84 27.95 -14.79 -11.20
C ARG A 84 27.66 -13.51 -10.42
N LYS A 85 28.60 -13.06 -9.58
CA LYS A 85 28.48 -11.80 -8.80
C LYS A 85 28.32 -10.56 -9.69
N LYS A 86 28.94 -10.55 -10.87
CA LYS A 86 28.80 -9.47 -11.85
C LYS A 86 27.39 -9.45 -12.46
N LEU A 87 26.88 -10.62 -12.85
CA LEU A 87 25.54 -10.76 -13.45
C LEU A 87 24.43 -10.49 -12.43
N LEU A 88 24.58 -10.91 -11.17
CA LEU A 88 23.62 -10.59 -10.10
C LEU A 88 23.55 -9.08 -9.81
N ARG A 89 24.70 -8.39 -9.88
CA ARG A 89 24.76 -6.94 -9.74
C ARG A 89 24.05 -6.25 -10.89
N ASP A 90 24.23 -6.75 -12.10
CA ASP A 90 23.53 -6.24 -13.29
C ASP A 90 22.03 -6.49 -13.16
N LEU A 91 21.61 -7.68 -12.75
CA LEU A 91 20.19 -8.00 -12.54
C LEU A 91 19.52 -7.04 -11.56
N THR A 92 20.25 -6.60 -10.52
CA THR A 92 19.72 -5.67 -9.51
C THR A 92 19.74 -4.21 -9.97
N LYS A 93 20.83 -3.76 -10.62
CA LYS A 93 21.01 -2.34 -10.98
C LYS A 93 20.55 -1.99 -12.39
N LYS A 94 20.74 -2.90 -13.34
CA LYS A 94 20.50 -2.73 -14.80
C LYS A 94 19.94 -4.03 -15.39
N PRO A 95 18.67 -4.38 -15.11
CA PRO A 95 18.06 -5.67 -15.45
C PRO A 95 17.96 -5.94 -16.97
N PHE A 96 18.18 -4.93 -17.80
CA PHE A 96 18.20 -5.02 -19.27
C PHE A 96 19.60 -4.73 -19.85
N SER A 97 20.66 -4.94 -19.08
CA SER A 97 22.01 -4.78 -19.62
C SER A 97 22.30 -5.81 -20.71
N ASN A 98 22.91 -5.37 -21.83
CA ASN A 98 23.30 -6.26 -22.93
C ASN A 98 24.13 -7.45 -22.45
N ARG A 99 25.03 -7.22 -21.47
CA ARG A 99 25.82 -8.30 -20.86
C ARG A 99 24.94 -9.35 -20.22
N LEU A 100 23.95 -8.96 -19.41
CA LEU A 100 23.06 -9.91 -18.74
C LEU A 100 22.23 -10.69 -19.78
N LEU A 101 21.57 -9.97 -20.70
CA LEU A 101 20.72 -10.58 -21.71
C LEU A 101 21.49 -11.56 -22.61
N ASN A 102 22.69 -11.19 -23.07
CA ASN A 102 23.52 -12.06 -23.90
C ASN A 102 23.94 -13.35 -23.17
N ASN A 103 24.15 -13.30 -21.84
CA ASN A 103 24.49 -14.51 -21.08
C ASN A 103 23.26 -15.39 -20.82
N LEU A 104 22.10 -14.78 -20.57
CA LEU A 104 20.83 -15.50 -20.42
C LEU A 104 20.45 -16.20 -21.75
N ALA A 105 20.55 -15.50 -22.87
CA ALA A 105 20.26 -16.07 -24.19
C ALA A 105 21.23 -17.20 -24.57
N LYS A 106 22.55 -17.00 -24.42
CA LYS A 106 23.55 -18.03 -24.76
C LYS A 106 23.38 -19.34 -24.01
N THR A 107 22.75 -19.30 -22.84
CA THR A 107 22.57 -20.48 -21.99
C THR A 107 21.26 -21.18 -22.29
N SER A 108 20.18 -20.45 -22.63
CA SER A 108 18.90 -21.07 -23.02
C SER A 108 18.95 -21.88 -24.31
N PHE A 109 19.89 -21.60 -25.22
CA PHE A 109 20.01 -22.33 -26.51
C PHE A 109 21.00 -23.49 -26.48
N LYS A 110 21.81 -23.64 -25.42
CA LYS A 110 22.77 -24.75 -25.32
C LYS A 110 22.13 -26.08 -24.95
N ASP A 111 20.93 -26.05 -24.36
CA ASP A 111 20.19 -27.24 -23.97
C ASP A 111 19.39 -27.87 -25.15
N SER A 112 19.38 -27.23 -26.32
CA SER A 112 18.64 -27.69 -27.51
C SER A 112 19.51 -28.30 -28.63
N GLU A 113 20.84 -28.33 -28.48
CA GLU A 113 21.78 -28.83 -29.49
C GLU A 113 22.52 -30.13 -29.08
N ASN A 114 22.09 -30.80 -28.01
CA ASN A 114 22.62 -32.09 -27.57
C ASN A 114 21.52 -33.16 -27.53
#